data_AF-A0A178UMQ4-F1
#
_entry.id   AF-A0A178UMQ4-F1
#
_cell.length_a   1.000
_cell.length_b   1.000
_cell.length_c   1.000
_cell.angle_alpha   90.00
_cell.angle_beta   90.00
_cell.angle_gamma   90.00
#
_symmetry.space_group_name_H-M   'P 1'
#
loop_
_entity.id
_entity.type
_entity.pdbx_description
1 polymer ?
#
loop_
_entity_poly.entity_id
_entity_poly.type
_entity_poly.pdbx_seq_one_letter_code
_entity_poly.pdbx_strand_id
1 'polypeptide(L)'
;MDKISQLHDELLLGILSLLPNAKDVVATMVLSKRWRYLWMMVPSLVYDDSYQDIDYGRFSRFVDRSLALHKAPVIDTLHFKLGHICGSGDTLIGAAEKCCVRKLIIKIDDTSSRSSKTDQVILPMSLCSGVHIMLADLKLQNVVLVDVSTPVSFPSLKRLRLKSVKYPGNEFVNNLISSCPVLEDLVVKQCSDDNVTILTVRVPSLKRLSLIQRAELEIDVPHDFVIDTPSLEHLKIVDYTYGSRVIKSTMNRIITASMDIFSPQTKEILGSLTTTKRLFLCLPTSKDAYPVGNIFGSLIHLTICTCETEWLNVLIRVLRDSPNLKTLKIEQYHNLRDEDPRPCWNETSLVPEYLLPSLETFEWVDYEGTKTEKQVVAFILRIASCLKQATIVSFKSIDHDKKLEMLNDFPVSSRCSPACMLAFSWNL
;
A
#
# COMPACT_ATOMS: atom_id res chain seq x y z
N MET A 1 -15.87 -23.80 39.85
CA MET A 1 -16.28 -22.38 39.77
C MET A 1 -15.88 -21.85 38.41
N ASP A 2 -16.79 -21.22 37.70
CA ASP A 2 -16.49 -20.50 36.48
C ASP A 2 -15.70 -19.22 36.83
N LYS A 3 -14.38 -19.28 36.68
CA LYS A 3 -13.47 -18.16 36.95
C LYS A 3 -13.59 -17.04 35.91
N ILE A 4 -14.08 -17.34 34.71
CA ILE A 4 -14.24 -16.35 33.63
C ILE A 4 -15.40 -15.43 33.98
N SER A 5 -16.52 -15.97 34.49
CA SER A 5 -17.65 -15.17 34.97
C SER A 5 -17.35 -14.25 36.16
N GLN A 6 -16.14 -14.31 36.76
CA GLN A 6 -15.70 -13.38 37.81
C GLN A 6 -14.99 -12.13 37.27
N LEU A 7 -14.60 -12.11 35.99
CA LEU A 7 -13.96 -10.95 35.36
C LEU A 7 -14.93 -9.77 35.25
N HIS A 8 -14.40 -8.55 35.15
CA HIS A 8 -15.20 -7.34 34.88
C HIS A 8 -15.78 -7.34 33.46
N ASP A 9 -16.93 -6.69 33.27
CA ASP A 9 -17.63 -6.65 31.97
C ASP A 9 -16.71 -6.14 30.85
N GLU A 10 -15.88 -5.13 31.10
CA GLU A 10 -14.92 -4.60 30.11
C GLU A 10 -13.96 -5.69 29.58
N LEU A 11 -13.44 -6.53 30.48
CA LEU A 11 -12.56 -7.64 30.10
C LEU A 11 -13.32 -8.72 29.33
N LEU A 12 -14.56 -9.01 29.75
CA LEU A 12 -15.42 -9.97 29.05
C LEU A 12 -15.78 -9.50 27.65
N LEU A 13 -16.10 -8.22 27.48
CA LEU A 13 -16.36 -7.60 26.18
C LEU A 13 -15.10 -7.60 25.30
N GLY A 14 -13.93 -7.37 25.91
CA GLY A 14 -12.63 -7.51 25.25
C GLY A 14 -12.40 -8.93 24.74
N ILE A 15 -12.64 -9.95 25.58
CA ILE A 15 -12.54 -11.37 25.19
C ILE A 15 -13.53 -11.71 24.08
N LEU A 16 -14.80 -11.31 24.21
CA LEU A 16 -15.82 -11.54 23.19
C LEU A 16 -15.48 -10.88 21.85
N SER A 17 -14.85 -9.70 21.88
CA SER A 17 -14.39 -8.99 20.68
C SER A 17 -13.28 -9.72 19.91
N LEU A 18 -12.60 -10.67 20.55
CA LEU A 18 -11.59 -11.52 19.92
C LEU A 18 -12.18 -12.78 19.28
N LEU A 19 -13.47 -13.07 19.51
CA LEU A 19 -14.12 -14.21 18.87
C LEU A 19 -14.21 -13.99 17.36
N PRO A 20 -14.01 -15.05 16.55
CA PRO A 20 -13.88 -14.92 15.11
C PRO A 20 -15.20 -14.59 14.41
N ASN A 21 -16.35 -14.86 15.04
CA ASN A 21 -17.67 -14.65 14.46
C ASN A 21 -18.71 -14.19 15.50
N ALA A 22 -19.64 -13.32 15.09
CA ALA A 22 -20.76 -12.85 15.88
C ALA A 22 -21.69 -13.99 16.35
N LYS A 23 -21.76 -15.12 15.62
CA LYS A 23 -22.49 -16.32 16.07
C LYS A 23 -21.91 -16.88 17.37
N ASP A 24 -20.59 -16.94 17.49
CA ASP A 24 -19.92 -17.42 18.70
C ASP A 24 -20.17 -16.46 19.86
N VAL A 25 -20.12 -15.15 19.58
CA VAL A 25 -20.45 -14.08 20.53
C VAL A 25 -21.88 -14.23 21.05
N VAL A 26 -22.86 -14.38 20.16
CA VAL A 26 -24.27 -14.59 20.54
C VAL A 26 -24.45 -15.91 21.27
N ALA A 27 -23.78 -16.98 20.86
CA ALA A 27 -23.88 -18.30 21.51
C ALA A 27 -23.47 -18.27 22.99
N THR A 28 -22.59 -17.34 23.39
CA THR A 28 -22.23 -17.16 24.81
C THR A 28 -23.43 -16.81 25.71
N MET A 29 -24.54 -16.35 25.13
CA MET A 29 -25.76 -16.01 25.87
C MET A 29 -26.32 -17.16 26.72
N VAL A 30 -26.00 -18.41 26.39
CA VAL A 30 -26.47 -19.60 27.12
C VAL A 30 -25.59 -19.96 28.32
N LEU A 31 -24.41 -19.34 28.46
CA LEU A 31 -23.45 -19.68 29.53
C LEU A 31 -23.96 -19.26 30.92
N SER A 32 -24.57 -18.07 31.03
CA SER A 32 -25.20 -17.62 32.28
C SER A 32 -26.15 -16.43 32.05
N LYS A 33 -26.90 -16.05 33.10
CA LYS A 33 -27.77 -14.85 33.08
C LYS A 33 -27.01 -13.57 32.75
N ARG A 34 -25.73 -13.46 33.10
CA ARG A 34 -24.88 -12.30 32.80
C ARG A 34 -24.53 -12.27 31.31
N TRP A 35 -24.04 -13.39 30.78
CA TRP A 35 -23.68 -13.51 29.36
C TRP A 35 -24.85 -13.34 28.41
N ARG A 36 -26.08 -13.61 28.87
CA ARG A 36 -27.33 -13.38 28.12
C ARG A 36 -27.42 -11.97 27.53
N TYR A 37 -26.85 -10.98 28.20
CA TYR A 37 -26.89 -9.57 27.77
C TYR A 37 -25.53 -9.01 27.34
N LEU A 38 -24.42 -9.62 27.78
CA LEU A 38 -23.07 -9.12 27.47
C LEU A 38 -22.79 -9.05 25.96
N TRP A 39 -23.23 -10.05 25.20
CA TRP A 39 -23.02 -10.08 23.76
C TRP A 39 -23.63 -8.86 23.04
N MET A 40 -24.70 -8.25 23.59
CA MET A 40 -25.36 -7.07 23.03
C MET A 40 -24.55 -5.78 23.19
N MET A 41 -23.45 -5.81 23.95
CA MET A 41 -22.59 -4.66 24.24
C MET A 41 -21.20 -4.79 23.61
N VAL A 42 -20.96 -5.84 22.81
CA VAL A 42 -19.65 -6.14 22.25
C VAL A 42 -19.24 -5.10 21.20
N PRO A 43 -18.10 -4.40 21.36
CA PRO A 43 -17.73 -3.29 20.48
C PRO A 43 -17.24 -3.72 19.09
N SER A 44 -16.86 -4.98 18.90
CA SER A 44 -16.36 -5.50 17.63
C SER A 44 -17.13 -6.75 17.20
N LEU A 45 -17.77 -6.69 16.03
CA LEU A 45 -18.57 -7.79 15.48
C LEU A 45 -18.08 -8.16 14.09
N VAL A 46 -17.86 -9.47 13.89
CA VAL A 46 -17.51 -10.06 12.61
C VAL A 46 -18.63 -10.98 12.15
N TYR A 47 -19.29 -10.63 11.05
CA TYR A 47 -20.28 -11.47 10.39
C TYR A 47 -19.61 -12.12 9.19
N ASP A 48 -19.36 -13.42 9.31
CA ASP A 48 -18.72 -14.24 8.28
C ASP A 48 -19.74 -15.24 7.74
N ASP A 49 -20.11 -15.11 6.46
CA ASP A 49 -21.02 -16.04 5.80
C ASP A 49 -20.32 -17.29 5.25
N SER A 50 -18.98 -17.24 5.08
CA SER A 50 -18.17 -18.37 4.60
C SER A 50 -18.16 -19.54 5.59
N TYR A 51 -18.60 -19.27 6.83
CA TYR A 51 -18.45 -20.20 7.94
C TYR A 51 -19.30 -21.47 7.77
N GLN A 52 -20.41 -21.44 7.01
CA GLN A 52 -21.26 -22.61 6.75
C GLN A 52 -22.07 -22.45 5.46
N ASP A 53 -22.34 -23.58 4.79
CA ASP A 53 -23.17 -23.80 3.58
C ASP A 53 -24.66 -23.44 3.81
N ILE A 54 -24.90 -22.22 4.30
CA ILE A 54 -26.18 -21.71 4.77
C ILE A 54 -26.79 -20.87 3.67
N ASP A 55 -28.07 -21.11 3.37
CA ASP A 55 -28.92 -20.20 2.60
C ASP A 55 -28.73 -18.75 3.06
N TYR A 56 -28.31 -17.86 2.15
CA TYR A 56 -28.05 -16.44 2.40
C TYR A 56 -29.18 -15.76 3.20
N GLY A 57 -30.43 -16.16 2.93
CA GLY A 57 -31.59 -15.64 3.66
C GLY A 57 -31.54 -15.88 5.18
N ARG A 58 -30.91 -16.96 5.66
CA ARG A 58 -30.71 -17.19 7.10
C ARG A 58 -29.58 -16.33 7.68
N PHE A 59 -28.51 -16.12 6.92
CA PHE A 59 -27.40 -15.26 7.33
C PHE A 59 -27.88 -13.80 7.48
N SER A 60 -28.53 -13.25 6.45
CA SER A 60 -29.10 -11.90 6.46
C SER A 60 -30.06 -11.71 7.65
N ARG A 61 -31.01 -12.63 7.88
CA ARG A 61 -31.92 -12.59 9.04
C ARG A 61 -31.19 -12.64 10.39
N PHE A 62 -30.06 -13.34 10.49
CA PHE A 62 -29.25 -13.37 11.70
C PHE A 62 -28.57 -12.02 11.93
N VAL A 63 -27.96 -11.44 10.89
CA VAL A 63 -27.34 -10.10 10.94
C VAL A 63 -28.38 -9.08 11.41
N ASP A 64 -29.52 -9.00 10.73
CA ASP A 64 -30.57 -8.03 11.04
C ASP A 64 -31.05 -8.13 12.49
N ARG A 65 -31.35 -9.35 12.95
CA ARG A 65 -31.83 -9.58 14.31
C ARG A 65 -30.78 -9.30 15.37
N SER A 66 -29.54 -9.70 15.12
CA SER A 66 -28.45 -9.50 16.08
C SER A 66 -28.09 -8.01 16.22
N LEU A 67 -28.02 -7.27 15.11
CA LEU A 67 -27.79 -5.82 15.12
C LEU A 67 -28.98 -5.06 15.72
N ALA A 68 -30.23 -5.46 15.44
CA ALA A 68 -31.41 -4.85 16.05
C ALA A 68 -31.48 -5.04 17.58
N LEU A 69 -30.87 -6.10 18.10
CA LEU A 69 -30.76 -6.37 19.54
C LEU A 69 -29.51 -5.75 20.17
N HIS A 70 -28.60 -5.22 19.36
CA HIS A 70 -27.38 -4.61 19.85
C HIS A 70 -27.69 -3.30 20.58
N LYS A 71 -27.05 -3.10 21.73
CA LYS A 71 -27.33 -1.99 22.66
C LYS A 71 -26.15 -1.07 22.90
N ALA A 72 -24.96 -1.39 22.39
CA ALA A 72 -23.84 -0.49 22.52
C ALA A 72 -24.16 0.84 21.81
N PRO A 73 -23.86 1.99 22.43
CA PRO A 73 -24.11 3.30 21.82
C PRO A 73 -23.28 3.49 20.55
N VAL A 74 -22.12 2.86 20.48
CA VAL A 74 -21.21 2.89 19.34
C VAL A 74 -20.58 1.51 19.17
N ILE A 75 -20.56 1.02 17.93
CA ILE A 75 -19.80 -0.17 17.54
C ILE A 75 -18.44 0.31 17.01
N ASP A 76 -17.35 -0.15 17.63
CA ASP A 76 -16.00 0.24 17.23
C ASP A 76 -15.61 -0.39 15.89
N THR A 77 -15.97 -1.65 15.65
CA THR A 77 -15.72 -2.32 14.37
C THR A 77 -16.87 -3.23 13.98
N LEU A 78 -17.41 -3.02 12.78
CA LEU A 78 -18.37 -3.90 12.13
C LEU A 78 -17.73 -4.46 10.86
N HIS A 79 -17.56 -5.77 10.78
CA HIS A 79 -16.89 -6.45 9.68
C HIS A 79 -17.80 -7.49 9.06
N PHE A 80 -18.13 -7.29 7.79
CA PHE A 80 -18.83 -8.26 6.96
C PHE A 80 -17.83 -8.97 6.04
N LYS A 81 -17.77 -10.29 6.14
CA LYS A 81 -17.12 -11.18 5.18
C LYS A 81 -18.24 -11.97 4.48
N LEU A 82 -18.40 -11.70 3.20
CA LEU A 82 -19.52 -12.15 2.39
C LEU A 82 -19.02 -13.04 1.26
N GLY A 83 -19.80 -14.04 0.89
CA GLY A 83 -19.58 -14.93 -0.23
C GLY A 83 -20.41 -14.49 -1.45
N HIS A 84 -20.37 -15.31 -2.49
CA HIS A 84 -20.90 -15.00 -3.82
C HIS A 84 -22.46 -15.04 -3.90
N ILE A 85 -23.14 -15.63 -2.92
CA ILE A 85 -24.61 -15.84 -2.94
C ILE A 85 -25.37 -14.63 -2.33
N CYS A 86 -24.69 -13.52 -2.09
CA CYS A 86 -25.30 -12.33 -1.48
C CYS A 86 -26.21 -11.60 -2.48
N GLY A 87 -27.48 -12.02 -2.51
CA GLY A 87 -28.55 -11.39 -3.28
C GLY A 87 -29.04 -10.10 -2.61
N SER A 88 -29.03 -8.99 -3.34
CA SER A 88 -29.44 -7.63 -2.93
C SER A 88 -28.87 -7.19 -1.56
N GLY A 89 -27.82 -6.36 -1.57
CA GLY A 89 -27.19 -5.80 -0.37
C GLY A 89 -28.10 -4.96 0.54
N ASP A 90 -29.36 -4.72 0.15
CA ASP A 90 -30.34 -3.89 0.85
C ASP A 90 -30.54 -4.25 2.34
N THR A 91 -30.51 -5.54 2.70
CA THR A 91 -30.78 -5.97 4.09
C THR A 91 -29.61 -5.68 5.04
N LEU A 92 -28.39 -6.03 4.64
CA LEU A 92 -27.18 -5.80 5.45
C LEU A 92 -26.92 -4.30 5.69
N ILE A 93 -27.25 -3.48 4.70
CA ILE A 93 -27.10 -2.02 4.77
C ILE A 93 -28.11 -1.41 5.75
N GLY A 94 -29.39 -1.79 5.66
CA GLY A 94 -30.42 -1.29 6.58
C GLY A 94 -30.16 -1.66 8.04
N ALA A 95 -29.40 -2.73 8.31
CA ALA A 95 -28.98 -3.10 9.65
C ALA A 95 -27.79 -2.27 10.15
N ALA A 96 -26.81 -1.98 9.27
CA ALA A 96 -25.66 -1.14 9.61
C ALA A 96 -26.03 0.34 9.78
N GLU A 97 -27.00 0.84 9.01
CA GLU A 97 -27.56 2.21 9.14
C GLU A 97 -28.13 2.51 10.52
N LYS A 98 -28.68 1.49 11.20
CA LYS A 98 -29.25 1.64 12.54
C LYS A 98 -28.20 1.74 13.64
N CYS A 99 -26.93 1.46 13.32
CA CYS A 99 -25.85 1.41 14.28
C CYS A 99 -24.89 2.58 14.09
N CYS A 100 -24.46 3.20 15.20
CA CYS A 100 -23.36 4.16 15.15
C CYS A 100 -22.03 3.40 15.05
N VAL A 101 -21.44 3.32 13.86
CA VAL A 101 -20.23 2.54 13.60
C VAL A 101 -19.00 3.45 13.41
N ARG A 102 -17.88 3.14 14.08
CA ARG A 102 -16.60 3.85 13.87
C ARG A 102 -15.79 3.31 12.71
N LYS A 103 -15.79 1.99 12.53
CA LYS A 103 -15.08 1.29 11.46
C LYS A 103 -15.97 0.27 10.79
N LEU A 104 -16.16 0.41 9.48
CA LEU A 104 -16.91 -0.52 8.67
C LEU A 104 -15.97 -1.21 7.68
N ILE A 105 -15.99 -2.54 7.68
CA ILE A 105 -15.24 -3.37 6.74
C ILE A 105 -16.24 -4.26 6.01
N ILE A 106 -16.25 -4.19 4.69
CA ILE A 106 -17.01 -5.10 3.84
C ILE A 106 -16.02 -5.77 2.90
N LYS A 107 -15.92 -7.09 3.01
CA LYS A 107 -15.07 -7.92 2.16
C LYS A 107 -15.95 -8.99 1.53
N ILE A 108 -15.90 -9.08 0.21
CA ILE A 108 -16.49 -10.22 -0.50
C ILE A 108 -15.36 -11.17 -0.89
N ASP A 109 -15.52 -12.45 -0.59
CA ASP A 109 -14.55 -13.48 -0.93
C ASP A 109 -14.55 -13.75 -2.44
N ASP A 110 -13.34 -13.86 -2.98
CA ASP A 110 -13.03 -14.06 -4.39
C ASP A 110 -12.72 -15.55 -4.59
N THR A 111 -13.76 -16.37 -4.70
CA THR A 111 -13.61 -17.85 -4.76
C THR A 111 -14.12 -18.46 -6.07
N SER A 112 -14.16 -17.71 -7.18
CA SER A 112 -14.35 -18.35 -8.48
C SER A 112 -13.50 -17.74 -9.59
N SER A 113 -12.47 -18.50 -9.93
CA SER A 113 -12.13 -18.72 -11.33
C SER A 113 -13.41 -18.94 -12.16
N ARG A 114 -13.71 -18.00 -13.07
CA ARG A 114 -14.57 -18.20 -14.26
C ARG A 114 -16.04 -18.59 -14.01
N SER A 115 -16.76 -17.95 -13.09
CA SER A 115 -18.23 -17.98 -13.10
C SER A 115 -18.82 -16.65 -13.59
N SER A 116 -20.00 -16.72 -14.22
CA SER A 116 -20.68 -15.70 -15.02
C SER A 116 -20.73 -14.29 -14.40
N LYS A 117 -20.71 -13.27 -15.28
CA LYS A 117 -20.80 -11.81 -15.01
C LYS A 117 -21.99 -11.34 -14.14
N THR A 118 -22.83 -12.22 -13.60
CA THR A 118 -24.17 -11.90 -13.13
C THR A 118 -24.36 -11.86 -11.62
N ASP A 119 -23.39 -12.31 -10.83
CA ASP A 119 -23.59 -12.59 -9.41
C ASP A 119 -22.69 -11.72 -8.51
N GLN A 120 -22.54 -10.45 -8.89
CA GLN A 120 -21.77 -9.47 -8.11
C GLN A 120 -22.64 -8.86 -7.03
N VAL A 121 -22.12 -8.82 -5.79
CA VAL A 121 -22.81 -8.18 -4.66
C VAL A 121 -22.85 -6.67 -4.89
N ILE A 122 -24.08 -6.18 -5.07
CA ILE A 122 -24.38 -4.76 -5.23
C ILE A 122 -24.56 -4.15 -3.84
N LEU A 123 -23.77 -3.14 -3.52
CA LEU A 123 -24.01 -2.29 -2.36
C LEU A 123 -24.75 -1.01 -2.79
N PRO A 124 -26.04 -0.87 -2.44
CA PRO A 124 -26.71 0.42 -2.44
C PRO A 124 -25.95 1.43 -1.58
N MET A 125 -25.79 2.65 -2.08
CA MET A 125 -25.04 3.68 -1.38
C MET A 125 -25.84 4.38 -0.27
N SER A 126 -26.87 3.76 0.30
CA SER A 126 -27.56 4.32 1.46
C SER A 126 -26.68 4.32 2.72
N LEU A 127 -25.64 3.46 2.78
CA LEU A 127 -24.48 3.57 3.71
C LEU A 127 -23.69 4.89 3.58
N CYS A 128 -23.91 5.63 2.51
CA CYS A 128 -23.18 6.83 2.13
C CYS A 128 -24.07 8.07 2.23
N SER A 129 -25.33 7.88 2.64
CA SER A 129 -26.21 8.95 3.09
C SER A 129 -25.71 9.48 4.44
N GLY A 130 -25.86 10.80 4.66
CA GLY A 130 -25.23 11.58 5.74
C GLY A 130 -25.59 11.23 7.20
N VAL A 131 -26.04 10.00 7.48
CA VAL A 131 -26.37 9.49 8.82
C VAL A 131 -25.12 9.01 9.57
N HIS A 132 -24.02 8.71 8.87
CA HIS A 132 -22.81 8.13 9.47
C HIS A 132 -21.81 9.17 10.00
N ILE A 133 -22.25 10.01 10.94
CA ILE A 133 -21.43 11.07 11.56
C ILE A 133 -20.21 10.50 12.31
N MET A 134 -20.21 9.22 12.70
CA MET A 134 -19.11 8.62 13.49
C MET A 134 -18.16 7.74 12.68
N LEU A 135 -18.45 7.46 11.40
CA LEU A 135 -17.64 6.57 10.59
C LEU A 135 -16.30 7.24 10.26
N ALA A 136 -15.22 6.70 10.82
CA ALA A 136 -13.87 7.22 10.68
C ALA A 136 -12.99 6.36 9.76
N ASP A 137 -13.38 5.11 9.53
CA ASP A 137 -12.60 4.13 8.76
C ASP A 137 -13.53 3.23 7.93
N LEU A 138 -13.41 3.30 6.61
CA LEU A 138 -14.19 2.51 5.66
C LEU A 138 -13.25 1.67 4.81
N LYS A 139 -13.46 0.36 4.81
CA LYS A 139 -12.76 -0.58 3.94
C LYS A 139 -13.75 -1.38 3.10
N LEU A 140 -13.63 -1.25 1.79
CA LEU A 140 -14.39 -2.02 0.81
C LEU A 140 -13.44 -2.90 0.02
N GLN A 141 -13.79 -4.17 -0.13
CA GLN A 141 -13.02 -5.13 -0.92
C GLN A 141 -13.92 -6.01 -1.78
N ASN A 142 -13.63 -6.09 -3.09
CA ASN A 142 -14.33 -6.94 -4.07
C ASN A 142 -15.83 -6.58 -4.19
N VAL A 143 -16.15 -5.28 -4.16
CA VAL A 143 -17.52 -4.75 -4.09
C VAL A 143 -17.91 -4.09 -5.42
N VAL A 144 -19.20 -4.17 -5.77
CA VAL A 144 -19.79 -3.33 -6.83
C VAL A 144 -20.68 -2.26 -6.21
N LEU A 145 -20.34 -1.01 -6.45
CA LEU A 145 -21.14 0.14 -6.04
C LEU A 145 -22.13 0.47 -7.16
N VAL A 146 -23.38 0.71 -6.79
CA VAL A 146 -24.44 1.16 -7.70
C VAL A 146 -24.88 2.56 -7.31
N ASP A 147 -25.10 3.42 -8.31
CA ASP A 147 -25.54 4.79 -8.10
C ASP A 147 -26.98 4.78 -7.59
N VAL A 148 -27.17 5.33 -6.40
CA VAL A 148 -28.48 5.60 -5.81
C VAL A 148 -28.47 7.10 -5.65
N SER A 149 -29.28 7.81 -6.45
CA SER A 149 -29.31 9.25 -6.77
C SER A 149 -29.33 10.24 -5.58
N THR A 150 -28.51 10.00 -4.56
CA THR A 150 -28.41 10.68 -3.27
C THR A 150 -26.98 11.18 -3.13
N PRO A 151 -26.78 12.42 -2.65
CA PRO A 151 -25.45 12.96 -2.44
C PRO A 151 -24.72 12.15 -1.36
N VAL A 152 -23.60 11.56 -1.75
CA VAL A 152 -22.71 10.82 -0.85
C VAL A 152 -22.01 11.81 0.07
N SER A 153 -21.99 11.56 1.38
CA SER A 153 -21.23 12.40 2.32
C SER A 153 -20.68 11.61 3.50
N PHE A 154 -19.38 11.78 3.75
CA PHE A 154 -18.66 11.14 4.85
C PHE A 154 -17.91 12.17 5.70
N PRO A 155 -18.60 12.93 6.57
CA PRO A 155 -18.05 14.11 7.23
C PRO A 155 -16.91 13.80 8.21
N SER A 156 -16.86 12.59 8.76
CA SER A 156 -15.88 12.17 9.77
C SER A 156 -14.87 11.14 9.29
N LEU A 157 -14.93 10.76 8.00
CA LEU A 157 -14.11 9.68 7.47
C LEU A 157 -12.67 10.12 7.30
N LYS A 158 -11.78 9.51 8.09
CA LYS A 158 -10.34 9.79 8.08
C LYS A 158 -9.54 8.79 7.27
N ARG A 159 -10.05 7.57 7.09
CA ARG A 159 -9.38 6.49 6.36
C ARG A 159 -10.34 5.81 5.39
N LEU A 160 -9.95 5.74 4.13
CA LEU A 160 -10.71 5.08 3.08
C LEU A 160 -9.80 4.07 2.36
N ARG A 161 -10.25 2.81 2.30
CA ARG A 161 -9.54 1.73 1.63
C ARG A 161 -10.46 1.06 0.62
N LEU A 162 -10.15 1.23 -0.65
CA LEU A 162 -10.89 0.68 -1.78
C LEU A 162 -9.99 -0.37 -2.44
N LYS A 163 -10.42 -1.63 -2.46
CA LYS A 163 -9.67 -2.73 -3.08
C LYS A 163 -10.56 -3.49 -4.04
N SER A 164 -10.24 -3.49 -5.33
CA SER A 164 -10.98 -4.23 -6.35
C SER A 164 -12.46 -3.84 -6.33
N VAL A 165 -12.75 -2.55 -6.52
CA VAL A 165 -14.10 -1.99 -6.41
C VAL A 165 -14.53 -1.55 -7.80
N LYS A 166 -15.74 -1.98 -8.21
CA LYS A 166 -16.37 -1.52 -9.45
C LYS A 166 -17.36 -0.41 -9.12
N TYR A 167 -17.39 0.61 -9.96
CA TYR A 167 -18.18 1.82 -9.76
C TYR A 167 -19.22 1.98 -10.88
N PRO A 168 -20.26 2.81 -10.71
CA PRO A 168 -21.17 3.15 -11.80
C PRO A 168 -20.47 3.89 -12.96
N GLY A 169 -19.35 4.56 -12.67
CA GLY A 169 -18.50 5.23 -13.64
C GLY A 169 -17.33 5.97 -12.98
N ASN A 170 -16.42 6.55 -13.78
CA ASN A 170 -15.23 7.26 -13.29
C ASN A 170 -15.57 8.49 -12.42
N GLU A 171 -16.61 9.24 -12.79
CA GLU A 171 -17.02 10.42 -12.02
C GLU A 171 -17.47 10.06 -10.60
N PHE A 172 -18.04 8.86 -10.45
CA PHE A 172 -18.55 8.40 -9.17
C PHE A 172 -17.44 8.21 -8.14
N VAL A 173 -16.33 7.56 -8.48
CA VAL A 173 -15.20 7.39 -7.53
C VAL A 173 -14.58 8.72 -7.14
N ASN A 174 -14.50 9.66 -8.10
CA ASN A 174 -13.99 11.01 -7.85
C ASN A 174 -14.91 11.79 -6.91
N ASN A 175 -16.23 11.69 -7.10
CA ASN A 175 -17.25 12.29 -6.25
C ASN A 175 -17.27 11.66 -4.85
N LEU A 176 -17.11 10.35 -4.75
CA LEU A 176 -17.00 9.63 -3.47
C LEU A 176 -15.82 10.15 -2.65
N ILE A 177 -14.64 10.25 -3.28
CA ILE A 177 -13.41 10.70 -2.62
C ILE A 177 -13.49 12.19 -2.22
N SER A 178 -14.02 13.05 -3.10
CA SER A 178 -14.17 14.48 -2.82
C SER A 178 -15.22 14.78 -1.73
N SER A 179 -16.14 13.85 -1.49
CA SER A 179 -17.16 13.94 -0.44
C SER A 179 -16.68 13.57 0.97
N CYS A 180 -15.37 13.39 1.15
CA CYS A 180 -14.73 13.05 2.42
C CYS A 180 -13.84 14.22 2.90
N PRO A 181 -14.38 15.27 3.55
CA PRO A 181 -13.64 16.52 3.82
C PRO A 181 -12.47 16.37 4.79
N VAL A 182 -12.50 15.40 5.70
CA VAL A 182 -11.47 15.18 6.73
C VAL A 182 -10.57 13.96 6.46
N LEU A 183 -10.57 13.45 5.22
CA LEU A 183 -9.85 12.25 4.83
C LEU A 183 -8.33 12.45 4.90
N GLU A 184 -7.63 11.63 5.72
CA GLU A 184 -6.19 11.73 5.95
C GLU A 184 -5.40 10.59 5.27
N ASP A 185 -6.01 9.42 5.05
CA ASP A 185 -5.38 8.22 4.49
C ASP A 185 -6.29 7.56 3.44
N LEU A 186 -5.80 7.48 2.20
CA LEU A 186 -6.48 6.87 1.06
C LEU A 186 -5.62 5.74 0.48
N VAL A 187 -6.21 4.55 0.42
CA VAL A 187 -5.64 3.42 -0.31
C VAL A 187 -6.60 3.00 -1.40
N VAL A 188 -6.13 3.05 -2.65
CA VAL A 188 -6.86 2.51 -3.80
C VAL A 188 -6.01 1.41 -4.41
N LYS A 189 -6.51 0.18 -4.35
CA LYS A 189 -5.93 -0.97 -5.02
C LYS A 189 -6.88 -1.43 -6.11
N GLN A 190 -6.48 -1.23 -7.35
CA GLN A 190 -7.22 -1.67 -8.53
C GLN A 190 -6.76 -3.05 -8.99
N CYS A 191 -7.70 -3.84 -9.50
CA CYS A 191 -7.45 -5.16 -10.10
C CYS A 191 -7.94 -5.20 -11.56
N SER A 192 -7.60 -6.27 -12.28
CA SER A 192 -7.84 -6.48 -13.72
C SER A 192 -9.29 -6.26 -14.17
N ASP A 193 -10.26 -6.53 -13.30
CA ASP A 193 -11.69 -6.37 -13.59
C ASP A 193 -12.29 -5.01 -13.19
N ASP A 194 -11.49 -4.08 -12.67
CA ASP A 194 -11.98 -2.76 -12.26
C ASP A 194 -12.27 -1.88 -13.49
N ASN A 195 -13.25 -0.99 -13.34
CA ASN A 195 -13.79 -0.21 -14.46
C ASN A 195 -13.44 1.28 -14.43
N VAL A 196 -12.44 1.66 -13.62
CA VAL A 196 -12.00 3.06 -13.47
C VAL A 196 -10.76 3.31 -14.30
N THR A 197 -10.89 4.08 -15.37
CA THR A 197 -9.75 4.43 -16.24
C THR A 197 -9.03 5.71 -15.80
N ILE A 198 -9.71 6.65 -15.13
CA ILE A 198 -9.08 7.88 -14.65
C ILE A 198 -9.49 8.10 -13.20
N LEU A 199 -8.51 8.08 -12.30
CA LEU A 199 -8.70 8.35 -10.89
C LEU A 199 -8.16 9.74 -10.55
N THR A 200 -9.07 10.61 -10.10
CA THR A 200 -8.74 11.99 -9.71
C THR A 200 -8.87 12.16 -8.20
N VAL A 201 -7.75 12.41 -7.53
CA VAL A 201 -7.67 12.62 -6.09
C VAL A 201 -7.46 14.10 -5.82
N ARG A 202 -8.53 14.80 -5.40
CA ARG A 202 -8.50 16.21 -4.97
C ARG A 202 -9.01 16.35 -3.54
N VAL A 203 -8.13 16.06 -2.59
CA VAL A 203 -8.46 15.99 -1.16
C VAL A 203 -7.44 16.82 -0.37
N PRO A 204 -7.76 18.08 0.00
CA PRO A 204 -6.82 18.97 0.67
C PRO A 204 -6.34 18.50 2.04
N SER A 205 -7.11 17.66 2.73
CA SER A 205 -6.80 17.09 4.05
C SER A 205 -5.92 15.83 3.99
N LEU A 206 -5.68 15.28 2.79
CA LEU A 206 -5.00 14.00 2.63
C LEU A 206 -3.52 14.08 2.98
N LYS A 207 -3.07 13.17 3.85
CA LYS A 207 -1.67 13.06 4.30
C LYS A 207 -0.98 11.83 3.73
N ARG A 208 -1.72 10.75 3.49
CA ARG A 208 -1.21 9.47 2.99
C ARG A 208 -2.02 9.00 1.78
N LEU A 209 -1.33 8.68 0.69
CA LEU A 209 -1.92 8.15 -0.53
C LEU A 209 -1.15 6.89 -0.96
N SER A 210 -1.88 5.80 -1.17
CA SER A 210 -1.36 4.57 -1.78
C SER A 210 -2.22 4.18 -2.97
N LEU A 211 -1.64 4.25 -4.16
CA LEU A 211 -2.23 3.80 -5.42
C LEU A 211 -1.54 2.51 -5.84
N ILE A 212 -2.30 1.44 -6.05
CA ILE A 212 -1.77 0.12 -6.38
C ILE A 212 -2.56 -0.43 -7.56
N GLN A 213 -1.94 -0.46 -8.73
CA GLN A 213 -2.44 -1.06 -9.95
C GLN A 213 -1.62 -2.32 -10.25
N ARG A 214 -2.28 -3.46 -10.42
CA ARG A 214 -1.62 -4.72 -10.82
C ARG A 214 -2.19 -5.18 -12.15
N ALA A 215 -1.35 -5.37 -13.15
CA ALA A 215 -1.74 -5.92 -14.43
C ALA A 215 -1.83 -7.46 -14.37
N GLU A 216 -2.92 -8.00 -14.90
CA GLU A 216 -3.02 -9.40 -15.33
C GLU A 216 -3.33 -9.38 -16.83
N LEU A 217 -2.27 -9.58 -17.63
CA LEU A 217 -2.20 -9.87 -19.07
C LEU A 217 -3.31 -9.37 -20.04
N GLU A 218 -2.80 -8.73 -21.11
CA GLU A 218 -3.26 -8.71 -22.52
C GLU A 218 -4.16 -7.60 -23.06
N ILE A 219 -4.85 -6.77 -22.27
CA ILE A 219 -5.52 -5.57 -22.83
C ILE A 219 -5.42 -4.40 -21.86
N ASP A 220 -4.29 -3.69 -21.91
CA ASP A 220 -4.00 -2.60 -21.01
C ASP A 220 -4.71 -1.32 -21.48
N VAL A 221 -5.91 -1.07 -20.96
CA VAL A 221 -6.51 0.28 -21.06
C VAL A 221 -5.64 1.19 -20.18
N PRO A 222 -5.11 2.32 -20.67
CA PRO A 222 -4.30 3.21 -19.84
C PRO A 222 -5.13 3.73 -18.66
N HIS A 223 -4.56 3.60 -17.46
CA HIS A 223 -5.15 4.10 -16.22
C HIS A 223 -4.43 5.37 -15.79
N ASP A 224 -5.08 6.53 -15.83
CA ASP A 224 -4.41 7.79 -15.50
C ASP A 224 -4.72 8.25 -14.07
N PHE A 225 -3.73 8.88 -13.44
CA PHE A 225 -3.84 9.45 -12.10
C PHE A 225 -3.69 10.98 -12.14
N VAL A 226 -4.64 11.67 -11.52
CA VAL A 226 -4.57 13.11 -11.26
C VAL A 226 -4.54 13.33 -9.76
N ILE A 227 -3.42 13.84 -9.24
CA ILE A 227 -3.21 13.98 -7.79
C ILE A 227 -3.03 15.46 -7.45
N ASP A 228 -4.03 16.07 -6.82
CA ASP A 228 -3.99 17.47 -6.38
C ASP A 228 -4.30 17.53 -4.88
N THR A 229 -3.26 17.27 -4.08
CA THR A 229 -3.37 17.09 -2.62
C THR A 229 -2.21 17.84 -1.92
N PRO A 230 -2.37 19.15 -1.63
CA PRO A 230 -1.26 19.99 -1.16
C PRO A 230 -0.71 19.62 0.22
N SER A 231 -1.48 18.88 1.04
CA SER A 231 -1.09 18.41 2.37
C SER A 231 -0.45 17.02 2.38
N LEU A 232 -0.19 16.42 1.21
CA LEU A 232 0.29 15.06 1.11
C LEU A 232 1.74 14.93 1.64
N GLU A 233 1.92 14.03 2.62
CA GLU A 233 3.21 13.76 3.27
C GLU A 233 3.81 12.43 2.83
N HIS A 234 2.96 11.45 2.50
CA HIS A 234 3.36 10.09 2.16
C HIS A 234 2.67 9.63 0.88
N LEU A 235 3.47 9.28 -0.13
CA LEU A 235 3.00 8.80 -1.42
C LEU A 235 3.57 7.42 -1.71
N LYS A 236 2.70 6.48 -2.09
CA LYS A 236 3.08 5.17 -2.63
C LYS A 236 2.34 4.94 -3.93
N ILE A 237 3.08 4.68 -5.00
CA ILE A 237 2.53 4.26 -6.28
C ILE A 237 3.19 2.95 -6.67
N VAL A 238 2.36 1.94 -6.88
CA VAL A 238 2.73 0.65 -7.46
C VAL A 238 1.89 0.50 -8.70
N ASP A 239 2.51 0.48 -9.88
CA ASP A 239 1.79 0.46 -11.14
C ASP A 239 2.50 -0.42 -12.16
N TYR A 240 1.86 -1.54 -12.49
CA TYR A 240 2.40 -2.53 -13.42
C TYR A 240 1.75 -2.45 -14.81
N THR A 241 1.09 -1.33 -15.13
CA THR A 241 0.52 -1.06 -16.45
C THR A 241 1.53 -0.32 -17.33
N TYR A 242 1.53 -0.62 -18.63
CA TYR A 242 2.37 0.00 -19.65
C TYR A 242 1.77 1.32 -20.16
N GLY A 243 0.49 1.59 -19.87
CA GLY A 243 -0.25 2.75 -20.38
C GLY A 243 -0.40 3.95 -19.44
N SER A 244 -0.18 3.79 -18.12
CA SER A 244 -0.52 4.85 -17.15
C SER A 244 0.31 6.12 -17.31
N ARG A 245 -0.38 7.26 -17.15
CA ARG A 245 0.22 8.59 -16.99
C ARG A 245 -0.23 9.22 -15.67
N VAL A 246 0.72 9.89 -15.03
CA VAL A 246 0.41 10.84 -13.95
C VAL A 246 0.44 12.23 -14.56
N ILE A 247 -0.73 12.87 -14.66
CA ILE A 247 -0.96 14.05 -15.54
C ILE A 247 -0.72 15.39 -14.84
N LYS A 248 -0.90 15.43 -13.51
CA LYS A 248 -0.76 16.68 -12.75
C LYS A 248 -0.54 16.38 -11.28
N SER A 249 0.48 17.02 -10.71
CA SER A 249 0.79 16.91 -9.30
C SER A 249 1.24 18.22 -8.68
N THR A 250 0.41 18.81 -7.82
CA THR A 250 0.81 19.89 -6.91
C THR A 250 1.09 19.28 -5.54
N MET A 251 2.31 18.80 -5.32
CA MET A 251 2.67 18.07 -4.10
C MET A 251 3.92 18.67 -3.47
N ASN A 252 3.74 19.63 -2.57
CA ASN A 252 4.85 20.46 -2.08
C ASN A 252 5.36 20.05 -0.70
N ARG A 253 4.81 18.99 -0.10
CA ARG A 253 5.08 18.58 1.30
C ARG A 253 5.43 17.11 1.45
N ILE A 254 5.70 16.41 0.36
CA ILE A 254 6.02 14.98 0.41
C ILE A 254 7.30 14.79 1.21
N ILE A 255 7.20 13.95 2.25
CA ILE A 255 8.29 13.54 3.12
C ILE A 255 8.84 12.20 2.64
N THR A 256 7.95 11.25 2.34
CA THR A 256 8.32 9.92 1.86
C THR A 256 7.57 9.56 0.58
N ALA A 257 8.30 9.08 -0.42
CA ALA A 257 7.72 8.57 -1.66
C ALA A 257 8.25 7.17 -1.98
N SER A 258 7.37 6.31 -2.49
CA SER A 258 7.72 4.98 -3.00
C SER A 258 7.10 4.83 -4.39
N MET A 259 7.96 4.65 -5.39
CA MET A 259 7.58 4.50 -6.79
C MET A 259 8.06 3.15 -7.30
N ASP A 260 7.11 2.31 -7.72
CA ASP A 260 7.34 1.01 -8.33
C ASP A 260 6.44 0.93 -9.56
N ILE A 261 6.93 1.47 -10.67
CA ILE A 261 6.13 1.81 -11.85
C ILE A 261 6.75 1.14 -13.08
N PHE A 262 5.95 0.55 -13.96
CA PHE A 262 6.39 -0.12 -15.20
C PHE A 262 6.30 0.80 -16.42
N SER A 263 5.49 1.86 -16.34
CA SER A 263 5.41 2.85 -17.40
C SER A 263 6.69 3.72 -17.43
N PRO A 264 7.28 3.99 -18.61
CA PRO A 264 8.44 4.87 -18.73
C PRO A 264 8.09 6.35 -18.50
N GLN A 265 6.81 6.71 -18.38
CA GLN A 265 6.37 8.11 -18.27
C GLN A 265 6.37 8.61 -16.82
N THR A 266 7.57 8.75 -16.23
CA THR A 266 7.74 9.14 -14.81
C THR A 266 8.22 10.57 -14.59
N LYS A 267 8.43 11.34 -15.65
CA LYS A 267 9.03 12.68 -15.60
C LYS A 267 8.26 13.66 -14.71
N GLU A 268 6.95 13.75 -14.92
CA GLU A 268 6.11 14.72 -14.20
C GLU A 268 6.04 14.39 -12.72
N ILE A 269 5.82 13.11 -12.38
CA ILE A 269 5.75 12.70 -10.99
C ILE A 269 7.10 12.87 -10.29
N LEU A 270 8.22 12.46 -10.88
CA LEU A 270 9.54 12.65 -10.29
C LEU A 270 9.85 14.14 -10.07
N GLY A 271 9.46 15.00 -11.02
CA GLY A 271 9.60 16.45 -10.89
C GLY A 271 8.80 17.07 -9.73
N SER A 272 7.77 16.38 -9.23
CA SER A 272 6.98 16.81 -8.07
C SER A 272 7.54 16.35 -6.72
N LEU A 273 8.49 15.40 -6.71
CA LEU A 273 9.04 14.81 -5.50
C LEU A 273 10.21 15.60 -4.90
N THR A 274 10.39 16.86 -5.29
CA THR A 274 11.59 17.67 -4.95
C THR A 274 11.84 17.85 -3.45
N THR A 275 10.78 17.86 -2.64
CA THR A 275 10.84 18.04 -1.19
C THR A 275 11.05 16.73 -0.42
N THR A 276 11.07 15.59 -1.12
CA THR A 276 11.10 14.26 -0.51
C THR A 276 12.39 14.02 0.26
N LYS A 277 12.28 13.51 1.49
CA LYS A 277 13.42 13.13 2.33
C LYS A 277 13.77 11.65 2.21
N ARG A 278 12.78 10.79 1.92
CA ARG A 278 12.94 9.34 1.74
C ARG A 278 12.30 8.88 0.45
N LEU A 279 13.09 8.29 -0.44
CA LEU A 279 12.62 7.88 -1.77
C LEU A 279 12.97 6.43 -2.04
N PHE A 280 11.99 5.64 -2.47
CA PHE A 280 12.18 4.31 -3.06
C PHE A 280 11.83 4.35 -4.56
N LEU A 281 12.67 3.76 -5.41
CA LEU A 281 12.48 3.69 -6.87
C LEU A 281 12.72 2.26 -7.42
N CYS A 282 11.74 1.71 -8.14
CA CYS A 282 11.89 0.61 -9.13
C CYS A 282 11.22 1.11 -10.43
N LEU A 283 12.02 1.51 -11.42
CA LEU A 283 11.57 2.20 -12.64
C LEU A 283 12.27 1.65 -13.91
N PRO A 284 11.55 1.36 -15.00
CA PRO A 284 12.10 1.09 -16.32
C PRO A 284 12.32 2.42 -17.05
N THR A 285 13.47 3.08 -16.85
CA THR A 285 13.67 4.41 -17.45
C THR A 285 14.23 4.36 -18.86
N SER A 286 13.57 5.05 -19.80
CA SER A 286 14.19 5.53 -21.04
C SER A 286 14.90 6.88 -20.83
N LYS A 287 15.65 7.38 -21.81
CA LYS A 287 16.39 8.66 -21.70
C LYS A 287 15.49 9.85 -21.31
N ASP A 288 14.24 9.87 -21.76
CA ASP A 288 13.27 10.97 -21.57
C ASP A 288 12.41 10.85 -20.30
N ALA A 289 12.52 9.71 -19.59
CA ALA A 289 11.71 9.40 -18.40
C ALA A 289 12.12 10.20 -17.15
N TYR A 290 13.38 10.64 -17.08
CA TYR A 290 13.91 11.36 -15.92
C TYR A 290 13.84 12.88 -16.15
N PRO A 291 13.35 13.65 -15.17
CA PRO A 291 13.28 15.10 -15.30
C PRO A 291 14.67 15.76 -15.32
N VAL A 292 14.81 16.86 -16.06
CA VAL A 292 16.10 17.55 -16.25
C VAL A 292 16.30 18.58 -15.12
N GLY A 293 17.41 18.48 -14.39
CA GLY A 293 17.85 19.45 -13.37
C GLY A 293 17.95 18.86 -11.95
N ASN A 294 18.56 19.60 -11.01
CA ASN A 294 18.72 19.17 -9.61
C ASN A 294 17.36 19.16 -8.87
N ILE A 295 16.71 18.01 -8.82
CA ILE A 295 15.34 17.89 -8.30
C ILE A 295 15.33 17.44 -6.84
N PHE A 296 16.32 16.66 -6.39
CA PHE A 296 16.31 16.01 -5.08
C PHE A 296 17.15 16.73 -4.02
N GLY A 297 17.03 18.06 -3.93
CA GLY A 297 17.78 18.88 -2.98
C GLY A 297 17.53 18.55 -1.50
N SER A 298 16.39 17.94 -1.16
CA SER A 298 16.02 17.57 0.22
C SER A 298 16.21 16.09 0.56
N LEU A 299 16.70 15.28 -0.38
CA LEU A 299 16.73 13.83 -0.23
C LEU A 299 17.83 13.40 0.74
N ILE A 300 17.45 12.59 1.74
CA ILE A 300 18.33 12.10 2.80
C ILE A 300 18.53 10.59 2.69
N HIS A 301 17.47 9.84 2.35
CA HIS A 301 17.51 8.39 2.21
C HIS A 301 16.98 7.99 0.84
N LEU A 302 17.78 7.21 0.11
CA LEU A 302 17.43 6.65 -1.18
C LEU A 302 17.48 5.13 -1.12
N THR A 303 16.45 4.48 -1.65
CA THR A 303 16.43 3.05 -1.92
C THR A 303 16.16 2.83 -3.40
N ILE A 304 17.03 2.07 -4.07
CA ILE A 304 16.87 1.74 -5.48
C ILE A 304 16.74 0.23 -5.63
N CYS A 305 15.75 -0.17 -6.41
CA CYS A 305 15.54 -1.56 -6.76
C CYS A 305 16.33 -1.92 -8.04
N THR A 306 17.03 -3.06 -8.01
CA THR A 306 17.82 -3.57 -9.15
C THR A 306 17.04 -4.48 -10.10
N CYS A 307 15.71 -4.48 -9.95
CA CYS A 307 14.71 -5.26 -10.70
C CYS A 307 14.74 -5.01 -12.22
N GLU A 308 15.07 -3.79 -12.62
CA GLU A 308 14.84 -3.23 -13.96
C GLU A 308 16.13 -3.09 -14.75
N THR A 309 16.08 -3.22 -16.08
CA THR A 309 17.29 -3.16 -16.94
C THR A 309 18.03 -1.83 -16.87
N GLU A 310 17.34 -0.73 -16.56
CA GLU A 310 17.91 0.63 -16.57
C GLU A 310 18.18 1.18 -15.16
N TRP A 311 18.13 0.34 -14.13
CA TRP A 311 18.29 0.76 -12.72
C TRP A 311 19.58 1.54 -12.46
N LEU A 312 20.67 1.20 -13.17
CA LEU A 312 21.96 1.86 -13.03
C LEU A 312 21.89 3.31 -13.52
N ASN A 313 21.20 3.57 -14.62
CA ASN A 313 21.02 4.92 -15.16
C ASN A 313 20.17 5.78 -14.22
N VAL A 314 19.14 5.19 -13.58
CA VAL A 314 18.37 5.85 -12.52
C VAL A 314 19.27 6.22 -11.34
N LEU A 315 20.06 5.26 -10.85
CA LEU A 315 20.98 5.47 -9.73
C LEU A 315 21.88 6.67 -9.99
N ILE A 316 22.58 6.69 -11.11
CA ILE A 316 23.54 7.75 -11.42
C ILE A 316 22.87 9.13 -11.51
N ARG A 317 21.70 9.21 -12.15
CA ARG A 317 20.94 10.48 -12.26
C ARG A 317 20.49 10.99 -10.90
N VAL A 318 19.89 10.12 -10.08
CA VAL A 318 19.41 10.50 -8.74
C VAL A 318 20.56 10.88 -7.83
N LEU A 319 21.68 10.15 -7.86
CA LEU A 319 22.86 10.50 -7.08
C LEU A 319 23.32 11.91 -7.43
N ARG A 320 23.46 12.25 -8.72
CA ARG A 320 23.86 13.59 -9.16
C ARG A 320 22.99 14.71 -8.59
N ASP A 321 21.69 14.46 -8.52
CA ASP A 321 20.69 15.47 -8.12
C ASP A 321 20.41 15.49 -6.61
N SER A 322 21.12 14.68 -5.80
CA SER A 322 20.88 14.48 -4.37
C SER A 322 22.08 14.89 -3.49
N PRO A 323 22.44 16.20 -3.42
CA PRO A 323 23.65 16.66 -2.73
C PRO A 323 23.65 16.46 -1.21
N ASN A 324 22.48 16.21 -0.61
CA ASN A 324 22.31 16.02 0.83
C ASN A 324 22.08 14.56 1.22
N LEU A 325 22.26 13.62 0.29
CA LEU A 325 22.00 12.21 0.50
C LEU A 325 22.91 11.65 1.60
N LYS A 326 22.32 11.04 2.64
CA LYS A 326 23.05 10.44 3.75
C LYS A 326 23.06 8.92 3.72
N THR A 327 21.98 8.32 3.23
CA THR A 327 21.81 6.87 3.16
C THR A 327 21.45 6.44 1.76
N LEU A 328 22.24 5.52 1.21
CA LEU A 328 21.95 4.82 -0.03
C LEU A 328 21.74 3.34 0.29
N LYS A 329 20.58 2.81 -0.10
CA LYS A 329 20.29 1.38 -0.06
C LYS A 329 20.03 0.88 -1.49
N ILE A 330 20.65 -0.23 -1.85
CA ILE A 330 20.40 -0.94 -3.11
C ILE A 330 19.89 -2.32 -2.73
N GLU A 331 18.75 -2.74 -3.28
CA GLU A 331 18.17 -4.05 -2.98
C GLU A 331 17.44 -4.61 -4.20
N GLN A 332 17.36 -5.93 -4.33
CA GLN A 332 16.51 -6.54 -5.34
C GLN A 332 15.15 -6.89 -4.75
N TYR A 333 14.20 -5.94 -4.81
CA TYR A 333 12.86 -6.12 -4.25
C TYR A 333 11.96 -7.07 -5.07
N HIS A 334 12.23 -7.21 -6.37
CA HIS A 334 11.48 -8.07 -7.29
C HIS A 334 12.38 -9.09 -7.99
N ASN A 335 11.79 -10.19 -8.46
CA ASN A 335 12.47 -11.04 -9.42
C ASN A 335 12.81 -10.23 -10.69
N LEU A 336 13.90 -10.60 -11.36
CA LEU A 336 14.27 -10.00 -12.64
C LEU A 336 13.12 -10.20 -13.63
N ARG A 337 12.70 -9.11 -14.26
CA ARG A 337 11.44 -9.06 -15.02
C ARG A 337 11.60 -9.60 -16.46
N ASP A 338 12.81 -9.53 -17.01
CA ASP A 338 13.13 -9.98 -18.38
C ASP A 338 14.40 -10.85 -18.41
N GLU A 339 14.52 -11.71 -19.43
CA GLU A 339 15.78 -12.38 -19.81
C GLU A 339 16.79 -11.38 -20.45
N ASP A 340 16.40 -10.12 -20.56
CA ASP A 340 17.23 -9.07 -21.12
C ASP A 340 18.55 -8.92 -20.35
N PRO A 341 19.66 -8.67 -21.06
CA PRO A 341 20.96 -8.57 -20.45
C PRO A 341 20.98 -7.46 -19.40
N ARG A 342 21.46 -7.79 -18.20
CA ARG A 342 21.67 -6.80 -17.12
C ARG A 342 22.48 -5.61 -17.67
N PRO A 343 22.23 -4.38 -17.19
CA PRO A 343 22.95 -3.22 -17.65
C PRO A 343 24.46 -3.42 -17.48
N CYS A 344 25.18 -3.26 -18.58
CA CYS A 344 26.64 -3.25 -18.55
C CYS A 344 27.10 -1.91 -17.97
N TRP A 345 27.94 -1.98 -16.94
CA TRP A 345 28.63 -0.80 -16.42
C TRP A 345 29.42 -0.12 -17.55
N ASN A 346 29.10 1.15 -17.84
CA ASN A 346 29.89 1.96 -18.75
C ASN A 346 30.44 3.18 -18.02
N GLU A 347 31.75 3.14 -17.75
CA GLU A 347 32.47 4.17 -17.01
C GLU A 347 32.48 5.54 -17.73
N THR A 348 32.24 5.56 -19.05
CA THR A 348 32.40 6.74 -19.90
C THR A 348 31.24 7.74 -19.85
N SER A 349 30.10 7.40 -19.22
CA SER A 349 28.99 8.35 -18.98
C SER A 349 29.10 9.09 -17.63
N LEU A 350 30.12 8.78 -16.83
CA LEU A 350 30.35 9.30 -15.50
C LEU A 350 31.45 10.36 -15.55
N VAL A 351 31.06 11.63 -15.51
CA VAL A 351 32.03 12.73 -15.43
C VAL A 351 32.79 12.62 -14.09
N PRO A 352 34.14 12.69 -14.06
CA PRO A 352 34.97 12.32 -12.90
C PRO A 352 34.91 13.24 -11.67
N GLU A 353 34.09 14.29 -11.65
CA GLU A 353 34.13 15.34 -10.63
C GLU A 353 33.05 15.25 -9.54
N TYR A 354 32.18 14.22 -9.59
CA TYR A 354 31.08 14.12 -8.65
C TYR A 354 31.49 13.41 -7.35
N LEU A 355 31.63 14.18 -6.27
CA LEU A 355 31.74 13.65 -4.91
C LEU A 355 30.35 13.57 -4.27
N LEU A 356 30.15 12.56 -3.43
CA LEU A 356 29.01 12.44 -2.51
C LEU A 356 29.46 12.80 -1.09
N PRO A 357 29.65 14.10 -0.78
CA PRO A 357 30.25 14.53 0.48
C PRO A 357 29.34 14.28 1.69
N SER A 358 28.05 14.05 1.48
CA SER A 358 27.10 13.83 2.56
C SER A 358 26.80 12.36 2.86
N LEU A 359 27.24 11.42 2.00
CA LEU A 359 26.86 10.02 2.12
C LEU A 359 27.57 9.38 3.32
N GLU A 360 26.81 9.01 4.34
CA GLU A 360 27.32 8.43 5.60
C GLU A 360 27.17 6.91 5.64
N THR A 361 26.11 6.37 5.04
CA THR A 361 25.78 4.93 5.08
C THR A 361 25.44 4.40 3.70
N PHE A 362 26.03 3.27 3.33
CA PHE A 362 25.73 2.52 2.12
C PHE A 362 25.36 1.08 2.47
N GLU A 363 24.26 0.58 1.91
CA GLU A 363 23.83 -0.80 2.10
C GLU A 363 23.47 -1.42 0.74
N TRP A 364 24.04 -2.60 0.46
CA TRP A 364 23.63 -3.44 -0.66
C TRP A 364 23.04 -4.74 -0.11
N VAL A 365 21.79 -5.02 -0.47
CA VAL A 365 21.06 -6.24 -0.11
C VAL A 365 20.96 -7.16 -1.33
N ASP A 366 21.04 -8.47 -1.11
CA ASP A 366 21.09 -9.49 -2.16
C ASP A 366 22.28 -9.34 -3.11
N TYR A 367 23.47 -9.07 -2.56
CA TYR A 367 24.71 -8.99 -3.33
C TYR A 367 25.18 -10.38 -3.81
N GLU A 368 25.43 -10.53 -5.10
CA GLU A 368 25.87 -11.81 -5.73
C GLU A 368 27.34 -11.78 -6.18
N GLY A 369 27.97 -10.61 -6.17
CA GLY A 369 29.35 -10.38 -6.60
C GLY A 369 29.52 -10.42 -8.10
N THR A 370 28.49 -10.04 -8.87
CA THR A 370 28.63 -9.91 -10.32
C THR A 370 29.60 -8.79 -10.68
N LYS A 371 30.17 -8.82 -11.90
CA LYS A 371 31.11 -7.78 -12.35
C LYS A 371 30.52 -6.37 -12.20
N THR A 372 29.27 -6.18 -12.60
CA THR A 372 28.56 -4.89 -12.47
C THR A 372 28.39 -4.48 -11.01
N GLU A 373 27.96 -5.40 -10.13
CA GLU A 373 27.81 -5.12 -8.70
C GLU A 373 29.14 -4.69 -8.07
N LYS A 374 30.23 -5.40 -8.38
CA LYS A 374 31.58 -5.03 -7.93
C LYS A 374 31.96 -3.61 -8.37
N GLN A 375 31.69 -3.28 -9.63
CA GLN A 375 31.98 -1.96 -10.19
C GLN A 375 31.17 -0.85 -9.50
N VAL A 376 29.89 -1.09 -9.19
CA VAL A 376 29.04 -0.11 -8.50
C VAL A 376 29.53 0.12 -7.08
N VAL A 377 29.83 -0.93 -6.33
CA VAL A 377 30.37 -0.82 -4.96
C VAL A 377 31.70 -0.05 -4.99
N ALA A 378 32.63 -0.42 -5.86
CA ALA A 378 33.91 0.28 -6.00
C ALA A 378 33.72 1.76 -6.37
N PHE A 379 32.77 2.06 -7.25
CA PHE A 379 32.43 3.43 -7.60
C PHE A 379 31.91 4.23 -6.40
N ILE A 380 30.93 3.72 -5.66
CA ILE A 380 30.38 4.41 -4.47
C ILE A 380 31.46 4.64 -3.42
N LEU A 381 32.29 3.62 -3.14
CA LEU A 381 33.41 3.73 -2.19
C LEU A 381 34.42 4.79 -2.62
N ARG A 382 34.62 5.00 -3.93
CA ARG A 382 35.55 5.98 -4.50
C ARG A 382 35.02 7.41 -4.48
N ILE A 383 33.70 7.62 -4.50
CA ILE A 383 33.11 8.99 -4.56
C ILE A 383 32.55 9.48 -3.22
N ALA A 384 32.32 8.59 -2.26
CA ALA A 384 31.74 8.92 -0.96
C ALA A 384 32.82 9.21 0.10
N SER A 385 33.19 10.49 0.22
CA SER A 385 34.28 10.93 1.11
C SER A 385 33.94 10.89 2.61
N CYS A 386 32.66 10.97 2.98
CA CYS A 386 32.19 10.93 4.37
C CYS A 386 31.56 9.59 4.78
N LEU A 387 31.78 8.53 3.98
CA LEU A 387 31.18 7.23 4.22
C LEU A 387 31.72 6.63 5.53
N LYS A 388 30.82 6.32 6.46
CA LYS A 388 31.14 5.74 7.77
C LYS A 388 30.97 4.23 7.76
N GLN A 389 29.92 3.76 7.09
CA GLN A 389 29.56 2.35 7.04
C GLN A 389 29.13 1.94 5.64
N ALA A 390 29.71 0.85 5.15
CA ALA A 390 29.27 0.13 3.96
C ALA A 390 28.90 -1.30 4.38
N THR A 391 27.65 -1.70 4.19
CA THR A 391 27.16 -3.04 4.52
C THR A 391 26.79 -3.77 3.24
N ILE A 392 27.38 -4.95 3.03
CA ILE A 392 27.05 -5.84 1.92
C ILE A 392 26.38 -7.08 2.51
N VAL A 393 25.13 -7.29 2.14
CA VAL A 393 24.29 -8.40 2.61
C VAL A 393 24.02 -9.35 1.45
N SER A 394 24.26 -10.64 1.66
CA SER A 394 23.86 -11.67 0.71
C SER A 394 23.05 -12.75 1.38
N PHE A 395 21.88 -13.05 0.81
CA PHE A 395 20.98 -14.09 1.30
C PHE A 395 21.08 -15.41 0.53
N LYS A 396 21.81 -15.44 -0.59
CA LYS A 396 22.04 -16.67 -1.36
C LYS A 396 23.13 -17.52 -0.70
N SER A 397 22.96 -18.84 -0.81
CA SER A 397 24.02 -19.80 -0.46
C SER A 397 25.20 -19.57 -1.40
N ILE A 398 26.23 -18.89 -0.89
CA ILE A 398 27.49 -18.64 -1.59
C ILE A 398 28.54 -19.53 -0.95
N ASP A 399 29.28 -20.24 -1.79
CA ASP A 399 30.42 -21.05 -1.37
C ASP A 399 31.48 -20.22 -0.62
N HIS A 400 32.20 -20.86 0.29
CA HIS A 400 33.19 -20.21 1.16
C HIS A 400 34.27 -19.47 0.36
N ASP A 401 34.73 -20.04 -0.76
CA ASP A 401 35.78 -19.43 -1.59
C ASP A 401 35.28 -18.15 -2.25
N LYS A 402 34.05 -18.15 -2.75
CA LYS A 402 33.42 -16.96 -3.33
C LYS A 402 33.15 -15.86 -2.29
N LYS A 403 32.86 -16.21 -1.04
CA LYS A 403 32.78 -15.23 0.08
C LYS A 403 34.15 -14.60 0.35
N LEU A 404 35.23 -15.39 0.37
CA LEU A 404 36.60 -14.90 0.54
C LEU A 404 37.03 -13.98 -0.61
N GLU A 405 36.69 -14.32 -1.85
CA GLU A 405 36.93 -13.46 -3.01
C GLU A 405 36.24 -12.10 -2.85
N MET A 406 34.96 -12.09 -2.43
CA MET A 406 34.21 -10.86 -2.20
C MET A 406 34.81 -9.96 -1.11
N LEU A 407 35.36 -10.56 -0.06
CA LEU A 407 36.07 -9.82 0.99
C LEU A 407 37.32 -9.12 0.47
N ASN A 408 37.99 -9.71 -0.53
CA ASN A 408 39.21 -9.18 -1.14
C ASN A 408 38.94 -8.17 -2.27
N ASP A 409 37.72 -8.11 -2.82
CA ASP A 409 37.37 -7.24 -3.94
C ASP A 409 37.51 -5.74 -3.63
N PHE A 410 37.42 -5.33 -2.35
CA PHE A 410 37.36 -3.92 -1.96
C PHE A 410 38.42 -3.55 -0.90
N PRO A 411 39.70 -3.45 -1.31
CA PRO A 411 40.77 -3.07 -0.40
C PRO A 411 40.55 -1.66 0.16
N VAL A 412 41.10 -1.38 1.34
CA VAL A 412 40.97 -0.06 2.00
C VAL A 412 41.48 1.08 1.11
N SER A 413 42.49 0.81 0.28
CA SER A 413 43.10 1.76 -0.65
C SER A 413 42.19 2.21 -1.79
N SER A 414 41.12 1.48 -2.12
CA SER A 414 40.16 1.89 -3.14
C SER A 414 39.06 2.82 -2.60
N ARG A 415 39.06 3.09 -1.30
CA ARG A 415 38.03 3.88 -0.60
C ARG A 415 38.46 5.34 -0.47
N CYS A 416 37.55 6.26 -0.74
CA CYS A 416 37.76 7.69 -0.52
C CYS A 416 37.73 8.04 0.97
N SER A 417 36.86 7.39 1.74
CA SER A 417 36.81 7.50 3.21
C SER A 417 37.66 6.39 3.85
N PRO A 418 38.83 6.71 4.44
CA PRO A 418 39.63 5.73 5.17
C PRO A 418 38.97 5.28 6.48
N ALA A 419 37.99 6.05 6.99
CA ALA A 419 37.21 5.72 8.19
C ALA A 419 36.03 4.77 7.91
N CYS A 420 35.75 4.45 6.64
CA CYS A 420 34.63 3.59 6.28
C CYS A 420 34.85 2.15 6.75
N MET A 421 33.96 1.68 7.62
CA MET A 421 33.85 0.27 7.99
C MET A 421 33.07 -0.48 6.91
N LEU A 422 33.73 -1.45 6.28
CA LEU A 422 33.09 -2.38 5.34
C LEU A 422 32.70 -3.65 6.09
N ALA A 423 31.40 -3.91 6.18
CA ALA A 423 30.84 -5.09 6.83
C ALA A 423 30.18 -5.99 5.78
N PHE A 424 30.41 -7.30 5.90
CA PHE A 424 29.73 -8.32 5.12
C PHE A 424 28.85 -9.15 6.04
N SER A 425 27.58 -9.31 5.65
CA SER A 425 26.62 -10.16 6.33
C SER A 425 26.15 -11.26 5.38
N TRP A 426 26.23 -12.50 5.85
CA TRP A 426 25.81 -13.68 5.12
C TRP A 426 24.70 -14.37 5.90
N ASN A 427 23.67 -14.90 5.24
CA ASN A 427 22.83 -15.90 5.90
C ASN A 427 23.69 -17.13 6.24
N LEU A 428 23.55 -17.60 7.48
CA LEU A 428 24.19 -18.81 8.00
C LEU A 428 23.49 -20.07 7.49
#